data_AF-A0A133V9F0-F1
#
_entry.id   AF-A0A133V9F0-F1
#
_cell.length_a   1.000
_cell.length_b   1.000
_cell.length_c   1.000
_cell.angle_alpha   90.00
_cell.angle_beta   90.00
_cell.angle_gamma   90.00
#
_symmetry.space_group_name_H-M   'P 1'
#
loop_
_entity.id
_entity.type
_entity.pdbx_description
1 polymer ?
#
loop_
_entity_poly.entity_id
_entity_poly.type
_entity_poly.pdbx_seq_one_letter_code
_entity_poly.pdbx_strand_id
1 'polypeptide(L)' 'MLKEILHKSKRVLKVARKPDKSEYLNVAKVTGIGILIIGTLGFIIYMVKTLAVGGLA' A
#
# COMPACT_ATOMS: atom_id res chain seq x y z
N MET A 1 -22.37 -20.57 15.92
CA MET A 1 -21.60 -19.30 15.84
C MET A 1 -20.79 -19.17 14.53
N LEU A 2 -19.89 -20.10 14.18
CA LEU A 2 -19.07 -20.01 12.95
C LEU A 2 -19.86 -20.06 11.63
N LYS A 3 -20.90 -20.90 11.55
CA LYS A 3 -21.76 -21.01 10.35
C LYS A 3 -22.45 -19.68 10.00
N GLU A 4 -22.86 -18.92 11.01
CA GLU A 4 -23.51 -17.60 10.85
C GLU A 4 -22.54 -16.56 10.27
N ILE A 5 -21.29 -16.54 10.75
CA ILE A 5 -20.26 -15.61 10.26
C ILE A 5 -19.94 -15.89 8.79
N LEU A 6 -19.76 -17.16 8.43
CA LEU A 6 -19.51 -17.56 7.03
C LEU A 6 -20.67 -17.18 6.11
N HIS A 7 -21.91 -17.37 6.57
CA HIS A 7 -23.09 -17.04 5.77
C HIS A 7 -23.22 -15.52 5.54
N LYS A 8 -22.94 -14.71 6.57
CA LYS A 8 -22.91 -13.24 6.47
C LYS A 8 -21.78 -12.75 5.57
N SER A 9 -20.56 -13.26 5.74
CA SER A 9 -19.41 -12.89 4.90
C SER A 9 -19.65 -13.20 3.43
N LYS A 10 -20.33 -14.32 3.12
CA LYS A 10 -20.70 -14.68 1.74
C LYS A 10 -21.65 -13.66 1.10
N ARG A 11 -22.60 -13.11 1.86
CA ARG A 11 -23.48 -12.03 1.36
C ARG A 11 -22.71 -10.73 1.14
N VAL A 12 -21.83 -10.37 2.07
CA VAL A 12 -21.00 -9.15 1.96
C VAL A 12 -20.09 -9.21 0.72
N LEU A 13 -19.39 -10.33 0.51
CA LEU A 13 -18.54 -10.54 -0.68
C LEU A 13 -19.34 -10.48 -1.99
N LYS A 14 -20.61 -10.88 -1.97
CA LYS A 14 -21.48 -10.84 -3.16
C LYS A 14 -22.01 -9.43 -3.47
N VAL A 15 -22.13 -8.58 -2.46
CA VAL A 15 -22.54 -7.16 -2.60
C VAL A 15 -21.35 -6.26 -2.94
N ALA A 16 -20.13 -6.67 -2.58
CA ALA A 16 -18.92 -5.93 -2.93
C ALA A 16 -18.74 -5.85 -4.45
N ARG A 17 -18.63 -4.62 -4.97
CA ARG A 17 -18.37 -4.37 -6.40
C ARG A 17 -16.92 -4.71 -6.71
N LYS A 18 -16.69 -5.62 -7.65
CA LYS A 18 -15.35 -5.87 -8.19
C LYS A 18 -14.91 -4.62 -8.98
N PRO A 19 -13.74 -4.04 -8.70
CA PRO A 19 -13.27 -2.86 -9.42
C PRO A 19 -13.05 -3.19 -10.89
N ASP A 20 -13.32 -2.22 -11.76
CA ASP A 20 -12.95 -2.34 -13.17
C ASP A 20 -11.42 -2.28 -13.32
N LYS A 21 -10.88 -2.89 -14.39
CA LYS A 21 -9.43 -2.86 -14.65
C LYS A 21 -8.91 -1.42 -14.77
N SER A 22 -9.69 -0.52 -15.35
CA SER A 22 -9.32 0.90 -15.50
C SER A 22 -9.25 1.62 -14.15
N GLU A 23 -10.25 1.42 -13.28
CA GLU A 23 -10.32 1.98 -11.93
C GLU A 23 -9.16 1.47 -11.07
N TYR A 24 -8.91 0.15 -11.10
CA TYR A 24 -7.78 -0.46 -10.41
C TYR A 24 -6.44 0.13 -10.85
N LEU A 25 -6.22 0.28 -12.16
CA LEU A 25 -4.98 0.83 -12.69
C LEU A 25 -4.79 2.30 -12.30
N ASN A 26 -5.86 3.11 -12.27
CA ASN A 26 -5.76 4.50 -11.83
C ASN A 26 -5.37 4.59 -10.35
N VAL A 27 -6.02 3.82 -9.48
CA VAL A 27 -5.69 3.78 -8.05
C VAL A 27 -4.27 3.25 -7.84
N ALA A 28 -3.86 2.20 -8.55
CA ALA A 28 -2.52 1.63 -8.48
C ALA A 28 -1.44 2.64 -8.91
N LYS A 29 -1.67 3.41 -9.96
CA LYS A 29 -0.74 4.46 -10.41
C LYS A 29 -0.57 5.56 -9.35
N VAL A 30 -1.67 6.08 -8.82
CA VAL A 30 -1.62 7.14 -7.80
C VAL A 30 -0.93 6.64 -6.53
N THR A 31 -1.29 5.45 -6.06
CA THR A 31 -0.66 4.82 -4.88
C THR A 31 0.82 4.55 -5.13
N GLY A 32 1.18 4.04 -6.32
CA GLY A 32 2.56 3.76 -6.71
C GLY A 32 3.44 5.02 -6.70
N ILE A 33 2.91 6.14 -7.21
CA ILE A 33 3.59 7.44 -7.15
C ILE A 33 3.78 7.87 -5.69
N GLY A 34 2.77 7.73 -4.84
CA GLY A 34 2.88 8.05 -3.41
C GLY A 34 3.96 7.23 -2.69
N ILE A 35 4.02 5.91 -2.95
CA ILE A 35 5.05 5.03 -2.38
C ILE A 35 6.45 5.45 -2.84
N LEU A 36 6.63 5.78 -4.12
CA LEU A 36 7.92 6.24 -4.64
C LEU A 36 8.36 7.53 -3.96
N ILE A 37 7.47 8.52 -3.82
CA ILE A 37 7.80 9.80 -3.18
C ILE A 37 8.24 9.59 -1.72
N ILE A 38 7.43 8.88 -0.93
CA ILE A 38 7.73 8.65 0.49
C ILE A 38 8.98 7.78 0.65
N GLY A 39 9.12 6.74 -0.18
CA GLY A 39 10.27 5.86 -0.19
C GLY A 39 11.57 6.58 -0.54
N THR A 40 11.56 7.43 -1.57
CA THR A 40 12.73 8.23 -1.95
C THR A 40 13.07 9.26 -0.88
N LEU A 41 12.09 9.95 -0.29
CA LEU A 41 12.35 10.89 0.80
C LEU A 41 12.98 10.20 2.03
N GLY A 42 12.43 9.07 2.45
CA GLY A 42 13.01 8.28 3.55
C GLY A 42 14.41 7.75 3.21
N PHE A 43 14.61 7.33 1.96
CA PHE A 43 15.92 6.88 1.46
C PHE A 43 16.97 7.99 1.49
N ILE A 44 16.61 9.21 1.05
CA ILE A 44 17.51 10.38 1.10
C ILE A 44 17.90 10.70 2.54
N ILE A 45 16.93 10.71 3.47
CA ILE A 45 17.20 10.97 4.89
C ILE A 45 18.14 9.91 5.47
N TYR A 46 17.90 8.63 5.17
CA TYR A 46 18.78 7.54 5.61
C TYR A 46 20.18 7.64 4.99
N MET A 47 20.28 7.97 3.71
CA MET A 47 21.55 8.13 3.01
C MET A 47 22.38 9.27 3.60
N VAL A 48 21.75 10.42 3.85
CA VAL A 48 22.40 11.57 4.50
C VAL A 48 22.83 11.20 5.92
N LYS A 49 21.99 10.52 6.71
CA LYS A 49 22.36 10.02 8.04
C LYS A 49 23.57 9.08 7.95
N THR A 50 23.56 8.11 7.05
CA THR A 50 24.64 7.14 6.87
C THR A 50 25.96 7.83 6.51
N LEU A 51 25.93 8.81 5.60
CA LEU A 51 27.13 9.57 5.23
C LEU A 51 27.62 10.48 6.36
N ALA A 52 26.70 11.19 7.04
CA ALA A 52 27.04 12.14 8.10
C ALA A 52 27.46 11.48 9.42
N VAL A 53 26.90 10.31 9.75
CA VAL A 53 27.14 9.59 11.03
C VAL A 53 28.16 8.46 10.86
N GLY A 54 28.31 7.89 9.66
CA GLY A 54 29.09 6.66 9.41
C GLY A 54 30.30 6.81 8.48
N GLY A 55 30.61 8.00 7.96
CA GLY A 55 31.86 8.22 7.21
C GLY A 55 33.15 8.19 8.06
N LEU A 56 33.04 7.95 9.38
CA LEU A 56 34.14 7.94 10.36
C LEU A 56 34.07 6.75 11.34
N ALA A 57 33.64 5.56 10.89
CA ALA A 57 33.91 4.31 11.61
C ALA A 57 34.11 3.14 10.62
#